data_AF-A0A5J4E3N7-F1
#
_entry.id   AF-A0A5J4E3N7-F1
#
_cell.length_a   1.000
_cell.length_b   1.000
_cell.length_c   1.000
_cell.angle_alpha   90.00
_cell.angle_beta   90.00
_cell.angle_gamma   90.00
#
_symmetry.space_group_name_H-M   'P 1'
#
loop_
_entity.id
_entity.type
_entity.pdbx_description
1 polymer ?
#
loop_
_entity_poly.entity_id
_entity_poly.type
_entity_poly.pdbx_seq_one_letter_code
_entity_poly.pdbx_strand_id
1 'polypeptide(L)'
;MCGIAGIMYKKTTGQDTGKALVDMLDGCRHRGPDSTGFALYEKAYKDQLRLRFFIGEGADAGSAVARIRSELTRQGAELLEDEVIGNNYRVIVHFTGNLQHFSYAMEHNAKVISIGTSLEIVKDVGSAHDVDDRYHVSKFAGTHGLGHVRLATESDVKPEASHPFWATGFSDVAIVHNGQITNYWKMRRRLEQRDFQFTTDNDSELIAVYLADKLAQGVALKQALKTSIDDMDGTFSFLVSTSDEIGYAKDHLAAKPMIMYETDELVAIASEEVSLNRLFPGQALNTMEPPPGTYDTWSR
;
A
#
# COMPACT_ATOMS: atom_id res chain seq x y z
N MET A 1 -15.56 -2.94 -10.53
CA MET A 1 -14.37 -2.10 -10.78
C MET A 1 -13.79 -1.77 -9.43
N CYS A 2 -12.53 -2.03 -9.15
CA CYS A 2 -11.92 -1.83 -7.83
C CYS A 2 -12.11 -0.41 -7.25
N GLY A 3 -12.03 -0.23 -5.93
CA GLY A 3 -12.06 1.07 -5.27
C GLY A 3 -10.75 1.36 -4.56
N ILE A 4 -10.30 2.61 -4.61
CA ILE A 4 -9.15 3.12 -3.85
C ILE A 4 -9.62 4.14 -2.83
N ALA A 5 -8.93 4.19 -1.69
CA ALA A 5 -9.12 5.18 -0.65
C ALA A 5 -7.75 5.55 -0.04
N GLY A 6 -7.63 6.77 0.47
CA GLY A 6 -6.48 7.21 1.24
C GLY A 6 -6.84 8.40 2.10
N ILE A 7 -6.23 8.48 3.28
CA ILE A 7 -6.45 9.57 4.22
C ILE A 7 -5.13 9.92 4.90
N MET A 8 -4.89 11.22 5.10
CA MET A 8 -3.78 11.74 5.89
C MET A 8 -4.26 12.87 6.79
N TYR A 9 -3.86 12.81 8.06
CA TYR A 9 -4.05 13.89 9.02
C TYR A 9 -2.82 14.79 9.04
N LYS A 10 -3.01 16.09 8.76
CA LYS A 10 -1.90 17.05 8.54
C LYS A 10 -1.23 17.51 9.84
N LYS A 11 -2.00 17.65 10.94
CA LYS A 11 -1.51 18.31 12.17
C LYS A 11 -1.49 17.43 13.42
N THR A 12 -2.23 16.32 13.44
CA THR A 12 -2.41 15.50 14.65
C THR A 12 -1.95 14.05 14.43
N THR A 13 -1.19 13.52 15.39
CA THR A 13 -0.79 12.11 15.43
C THR A 13 -1.74 11.31 16.31
N GLY A 14 -1.99 10.04 15.97
CA GLY A 14 -2.81 9.15 16.80
C GLY A 14 -4.31 9.28 16.54
N GLN A 15 -4.68 9.77 15.35
CA GLN A 15 -6.06 9.74 14.87
C GLN A 15 -6.44 8.32 14.46
N ASP A 16 -7.74 8.05 14.43
CA ASP A 16 -8.32 6.75 14.12
C ASP A 16 -8.25 6.42 12.61
N THR A 17 -7.02 6.41 12.08
CA THR A 17 -6.69 6.20 10.67
C THR A 17 -7.18 4.84 10.20
N GLY A 18 -7.02 3.83 11.05
CA GLY A 18 -7.51 2.49 10.81
C GLY A 18 -9.03 2.44 10.60
N LYS A 19 -9.80 2.98 11.56
CA LYS A 19 -11.27 3.03 11.43
C LYS A 19 -11.70 3.87 10.23
N ALA A 20 -11.07 5.01 10.00
CA ALA A 20 -11.36 5.88 8.87
C ALA A 20 -11.24 5.12 7.54
N LEU A 21 -10.16 4.36 7.36
CA LEU A 21 -9.97 3.54 6.16
C LEU A 21 -11.01 2.40 6.06
N VAL A 22 -11.33 1.72 7.15
CA VAL A 22 -12.37 0.67 7.15
C VAL A 22 -13.71 1.25 6.72
N ASP A 23 -14.11 2.38 7.30
CA ASP A 23 -15.36 3.07 6.99
C ASP A 23 -15.37 3.56 5.52
N MET A 24 -14.28 4.14 5.04
CA MET A 24 -14.12 4.56 3.64
C MET A 24 -14.27 3.38 2.67
N LEU A 25 -13.62 2.25 2.95
CA LEU A 25 -13.66 1.08 2.07
C LEU A 25 -15.00 0.35 2.12
N ASP A 26 -15.71 0.32 3.25
CA ASP A 26 -17.10 -0.14 3.30
C ASP A 26 -18.01 0.68 2.38
N GLY A 27 -17.81 2.01 2.34
CA GLY A 27 -18.50 2.89 1.40
C GLY A 27 -18.27 2.56 -0.08
N CYS A 28 -17.16 1.89 -0.41
CA CYS A 28 -16.85 1.42 -1.75
C CYS A 28 -17.03 -0.11 -1.93
N ARG A 29 -17.65 -0.84 -1.00
CA ARG A 29 -17.75 -2.30 -1.09
C ARG A 29 -18.37 -2.82 -2.40
N HIS A 30 -19.33 -2.09 -2.97
CA HIS A 30 -19.97 -2.43 -4.26
C HIS A 30 -18.99 -2.44 -5.44
N ARG A 31 -17.83 -1.79 -5.30
CA ARG A 31 -16.76 -1.77 -6.30
C ARG A 31 -16.02 -3.11 -6.38
N GLY A 32 -15.87 -3.82 -5.26
CA GLY A 32 -15.12 -5.07 -5.20
C GLY A 32 -15.23 -5.77 -3.83
N PRO A 33 -15.98 -6.86 -3.71
CA PRO A 33 -16.17 -7.56 -2.45
C PRO A 33 -15.11 -8.65 -2.18
N ASP A 34 -14.20 -8.90 -3.12
CA ASP A 34 -13.41 -10.14 -3.12
C ASP A 34 -12.23 -10.09 -2.16
N SER A 35 -11.56 -8.94 -2.07
CA SER A 35 -10.43 -8.76 -1.15
C SER A 35 -10.23 -7.29 -0.82
N THR A 36 -9.71 -7.08 0.37
CA THR A 36 -9.49 -5.74 0.93
C THR A 36 -8.09 -5.67 1.52
N GLY A 37 -7.45 -4.51 1.37
CA GLY A 37 -6.16 -4.27 1.97
C GLY A 37 -5.96 -2.83 2.39
N PHE A 38 -5.02 -2.66 3.30
CA PHE A 38 -4.67 -1.42 3.98
C PHE A 38 -3.15 -1.27 4.02
N ALA A 39 -2.64 -0.08 3.73
CA ALA A 39 -1.26 0.31 3.99
C ALA A 39 -1.31 1.34 5.12
N LEU A 40 -0.71 1.00 6.24
CA LEU A 40 -0.87 1.71 7.51
C LEU A 40 0.48 2.28 7.94
N TYR A 41 0.52 3.58 8.22
CA TYR A 41 1.77 4.29 8.56
C TYR A 41 1.74 4.84 9.98
N GLU A 42 2.64 4.34 10.81
CA GLU A 42 2.84 4.77 12.19
C GLU A 42 4.25 5.31 12.44
N LYS A 43 4.56 5.63 13.69
CA LYS A 43 5.87 6.18 14.06
C LYS A 43 6.99 5.17 13.75
N ALA A 44 7.97 5.63 12.97
CA ALA A 44 9.19 4.87 12.75
C ALA A 44 10.09 4.88 13.99
N TYR A 45 10.75 3.76 14.24
CA TYR A 45 11.79 3.62 15.26
C TYR A 45 13.11 3.36 14.57
N LYS A 46 14.16 4.00 15.08
CA LYS A 46 15.50 3.90 14.50
C LYS A 46 15.94 2.43 14.48
N ASP A 47 16.47 2.01 13.34
CA ASP A 47 17.02 0.67 13.09
C ASP A 47 16.00 -0.47 13.33
N GLN A 48 14.69 -0.16 13.29
CA GLN A 48 13.63 -1.17 13.39
C GLN A 48 12.89 -1.30 12.05
N LEU A 49 12.71 -2.54 11.62
CA LEU A 49 11.88 -2.89 10.48
C LEU A 49 10.66 -3.67 10.95
N ARG A 50 9.51 -3.34 10.37
CA ARG A 50 8.27 -4.11 10.43
C ARG A 50 8.18 -4.90 9.14
N LEU A 51 8.01 -6.21 9.27
CA LEU A 51 7.80 -7.09 8.14
C LEU A 51 6.52 -7.88 8.34
N ARG A 52 5.86 -8.18 7.24
CA ARG A 52 4.72 -9.08 7.23
C ARG A 52 4.84 -10.04 6.06
N PHE A 53 4.43 -11.28 6.28
CA PHE A 53 4.54 -12.39 5.32
C PHE A 53 3.23 -13.15 5.21
N PHE A 54 2.97 -13.73 4.05
CA PHE A 54 1.98 -14.79 3.93
C PHE A 54 2.58 -16.12 4.37
N ILE A 55 1.89 -16.86 5.24
CA ILE A 55 2.34 -18.16 5.75
C ILE A 55 1.41 -19.33 5.40
N GLY A 56 0.22 -19.06 4.85
CA GLY A 56 -0.77 -20.11 4.56
C GLY A 56 -1.46 -20.63 5.82
N GLU A 57 -2.04 -21.83 5.76
CA GLU A 57 -2.85 -22.43 6.82
C GLU A 57 -2.22 -23.72 7.38
N GLY A 58 -2.53 -24.05 8.64
CA GLY A 58 -2.21 -25.35 9.23
C GLY A 58 -0.70 -25.64 9.37
N ALA A 59 -0.28 -26.86 9.03
CA ALA A 59 1.11 -27.32 9.18
C ALA A 59 2.10 -26.52 8.30
N ASP A 60 1.63 -26.01 7.16
CA ASP A 60 2.44 -25.21 6.25
C ASP A 60 2.86 -23.89 6.90
N ALA A 61 1.97 -23.29 7.70
CA ALA A 61 2.22 -22.05 8.43
C ALA A 61 3.36 -22.19 9.46
N GLY A 62 3.37 -23.28 10.23
CA GLY A 62 4.45 -23.54 11.19
C GLY A 62 5.82 -23.69 10.52
N SER A 63 5.87 -24.39 9.38
CA SER A 63 7.10 -24.53 8.60
C SER A 63 7.55 -23.20 8.00
N ALA A 64 6.61 -22.37 7.54
CA ALA A 64 6.89 -21.06 6.97
C ALA A 64 7.46 -20.10 8.01
N VAL A 65 6.87 -20.05 9.21
CA VAL A 65 7.39 -19.24 10.32
C VAL A 65 8.82 -19.65 10.70
N ALA A 66 9.09 -20.96 10.81
CA ALA A 66 10.44 -21.45 11.11
C ALA A 66 11.46 -21.05 10.03
N ARG A 67 11.07 -21.16 8.74
CA ARG A 67 11.90 -20.73 7.61
C ARG A 67 12.18 -19.23 7.63
N ILE A 68 11.16 -18.41 7.90
CA ILE A 68 11.29 -16.95 7.99
C ILE A 68 12.24 -16.56 9.13
N ARG A 69 12.05 -17.11 10.33
CA ARG A 69 12.93 -16.84 11.48
C ARG A 69 14.39 -17.23 11.22
N SER A 70 14.61 -18.38 10.57
CA SER A 70 15.94 -18.83 10.17
C SER A 70 16.59 -17.84 9.19
N GLU A 71 15.83 -17.37 8.20
CA GLU A 71 16.31 -16.41 7.22
C GLU A 71 16.61 -15.04 7.84
N LEU A 72 15.74 -14.52 8.72
CA LEU A 72 15.98 -13.28 9.48
C LEU A 72 17.31 -13.36 10.23
N THR A 73 17.54 -14.47 10.94
CA THR A 73 18.80 -14.71 11.67
C THR A 73 20.00 -14.76 10.73
N ARG A 74 19.87 -15.43 9.58
CA ARG A 74 20.93 -15.55 8.56
C ARG A 74 21.33 -14.18 7.99
N GLN A 75 20.37 -13.28 7.84
CA GLN A 75 20.60 -11.90 7.38
C GLN A 75 21.10 -10.96 8.49
N GLY A 76 21.22 -11.44 9.73
CA GLY A 76 21.66 -10.63 10.87
C GLY A 76 20.59 -9.69 11.42
N ALA A 77 19.31 -9.97 11.18
CA ALA A 77 18.20 -9.26 11.80
C ALA A 77 17.89 -9.87 13.18
N GLU A 78 17.81 -9.04 14.21
CA GLU A 78 17.47 -9.45 15.57
C GLU A 78 15.95 -9.34 15.78
N LEU A 79 15.29 -10.45 16.11
CA LEU A 79 13.84 -10.47 16.34
C LEU A 79 13.49 -9.76 17.65
N LEU A 80 12.64 -8.74 17.57
CA LEU A 80 12.14 -7.99 18.74
C LEU A 80 10.75 -8.48 19.15
N GLU A 81 9.85 -8.58 18.19
CA GLU A 81 8.46 -9.01 18.40
C GLU A 81 8.01 -9.85 17.21
N ASP A 82 7.13 -10.81 17.45
CA ASP A 82 6.45 -11.52 16.39
C ASP A 82 5.09 -12.06 16.77
N GLU A 83 4.24 -12.22 15.77
CA GLU A 83 2.88 -12.69 15.95
C GLU A 83 2.37 -13.38 14.69
N VAL A 84 1.61 -14.47 14.87
CA VAL A 84 0.81 -15.08 13.80
C VAL A 84 -0.62 -14.59 13.93
N ILE A 85 -1.13 -13.94 12.88
CA ILE A 85 -2.50 -13.41 12.84
C ILE A 85 -3.13 -13.88 11.52
N GLY A 86 -4.20 -14.66 11.60
CA GLY A 86 -4.78 -15.30 10.42
C GLY A 86 -3.73 -16.09 9.64
N ASN A 87 -3.65 -15.83 8.33
CA ASN A 87 -2.70 -16.48 7.43
C ASN A 87 -1.40 -15.67 7.23
N ASN A 88 -1.12 -14.76 8.16
CA ASN A 88 0.01 -13.84 8.11
C ASN A 88 0.95 -14.05 9.30
N TYR A 89 2.23 -13.77 9.07
CA TYR A 89 3.23 -13.65 10.11
C TYR A 89 3.76 -12.23 10.14
N ARG A 90 3.61 -11.56 11.28
CA ARG A 90 4.09 -10.20 11.54
C ARG A 90 5.34 -10.29 12.39
N VAL A 91 6.38 -9.53 12.04
CA VAL A 91 7.60 -9.42 12.85
C VAL A 91 8.08 -7.98 12.93
N ILE A 92 8.67 -7.63 14.06
CA ILE A 92 9.50 -6.44 14.23
C ILE A 92 10.91 -6.92 14.50
N VAL A 93 11.87 -6.39 13.75
CA VAL A 93 13.29 -6.74 13.88
C VAL A 93 14.14 -5.49 14.03
N HIS A 94 15.24 -5.61 14.76
CA HIS A 94 16.34 -4.66 14.66
C HIS A 94 17.24 -5.05 13.48
N PHE A 95 17.51 -4.11 12.57
CA PHE A 95 18.32 -4.34 11.38
C PHE A 95 18.99 -3.05 10.90
N THR A 96 20.29 -3.12 10.60
CA THR A 96 21.12 -1.98 10.17
C THR A 96 21.86 -2.23 8.85
N GLY A 97 21.60 -3.36 8.20
CA GLY A 97 22.25 -3.75 6.95
C GLY A 97 21.64 -3.09 5.70
N ASN A 98 22.03 -3.60 4.53
CA ASN A 98 21.47 -3.14 3.26
C ASN A 98 20.04 -3.67 3.09
N LEU A 99 19.05 -2.77 3.14
CA LEU A 99 17.63 -3.11 3.04
C LEU A 99 17.27 -3.78 1.72
N GLN A 100 17.85 -3.35 0.61
CA GLN A 100 17.52 -3.91 -0.71
C GLN A 100 17.95 -5.38 -0.79
N HIS A 101 19.20 -5.69 -0.46
CA HIS A 101 19.68 -7.08 -0.39
C HIS A 101 18.88 -7.92 0.61
N PHE A 102 18.58 -7.35 1.78
CA PHE A 102 17.77 -8.03 2.80
C PHE A 102 16.38 -8.38 2.28
N SER A 103 15.69 -7.42 1.67
CA SER A 103 14.34 -7.64 1.13
C SER A 103 14.31 -8.73 0.06
N TYR A 104 15.24 -8.73 -0.88
CA TYR A 104 15.33 -9.77 -1.91
C TYR A 104 15.66 -11.13 -1.29
N ALA A 105 16.52 -11.19 -0.29
CA ALA A 105 16.79 -12.44 0.41
C ALA A 105 15.53 -12.99 1.13
N MET A 106 14.73 -12.12 1.73
CA MET A 106 13.46 -12.50 2.34
C MET A 106 12.46 -13.01 1.30
N GLU A 107 12.30 -12.31 0.17
CA GLU A 107 11.37 -12.70 -0.92
C GLU A 107 11.72 -14.05 -1.56
N HIS A 108 13.01 -14.37 -1.69
CA HIS A 108 13.43 -15.68 -2.19
C HIS A 108 13.09 -16.84 -1.24
N ASN A 109 12.83 -16.57 0.04
CA ASN A 109 12.59 -17.58 1.06
C ASN A 109 11.14 -17.59 1.58
N ALA A 110 10.40 -16.50 1.40
CA ALA A 110 9.03 -16.35 1.87
C ALA A 110 8.27 -15.34 1.00
N LYS A 111 6.93 -15.42 1.03
CA LYS A 111 6.09 -14.43 0.36
C LYS A 111 5.97 -13.20 1.25
N VAL A 112 6.70 -12.14 0.95
CA VAL A 112 6.64 -10.91 1.76
C VAL A 112 5.44 -10.07 1.31
N ILE A 113 4.82 -9.40 2.28
CA ILE A 113 3.69 -8.48 2.06
C ILE A 113 4.19 -7.05 2.04
N SER A 114 5.04 -6.70 3.00
CA SER A 114 5.67 -5.38 3.12
C SER A 114 6.89 -5.45 4.03
N ILE A 115 7.87 -4.58 3.75
CA ILE A 115 8.94 -4.23 4.69
C ILE A 115 8.97 -2.71 4.83
N GLY A 116 8.89 -2.20 6.06
CA GLY A 116 8.86 -0.77 6.32
C GLY A 116 9.48 -0.40 7.67
N THR A 117 9.91 0.85 7.80
CA THR A 117 10.25 1.43 9.10
C THR A 117 9.02 2.05 9.77
N SER A 118 8.01 2.44 8.97
CA SER A 118 6.73 3.04 9.35
C SER A 118 5.54 2.26 8.78
N LEU A 119 5.72 1.69 7.59
CA LEU A 119 4.69 0.97 6.83
C LEU A 119 4.41 -0.43 7.39
N GLU A 120 3.14 -0.76 7.49
CA GLU A 120 2.63 -2.11 7.60
C GLU A 120 1.46 -2.30 6.60
N ILE A 121 1.55 -3.30 5.71
CA ILE A 121 0.43 -3.65 4.82
C ILE A 121 -0.34 -4.82 5.40
N VAL A 122 -1.66 -4.67 5.56
CA VAL A 122 -2.58 -5.75 5.94
C VAL A 122 -3.53 -5.99 4.78
N LYS A 123 -3.56 -7.20 4.21
CA LYS A 123 -4.48 -7.52 3.11
C LYS A 123 -4.89 -8.98 3.10
N ASP A 124 -6.15 -9.23 2.78
CA ASP A 124 -6.74 -10.56 2.79
C ASP A 124 -8.03 -10.63 1.95
N VAL A 125 -8.58 -11.84 1.77
CA VAL A 125 -9.87 -12.07 1.11
C VAL A 125 -11.02 -11.56 1.96
N GLY A 126 -12.05 -11.00 1.33
CA GLY A 126 -13.26 -10.49 1.99
C GLY A 126 -13.35 -8.97 2.04
N SER A 127 -14.41 -8.49 2.69
CA SER A 127 -14.72 -7.07 2.85
C SER A 127 -13.82 -6.37 3.86
N ALA A 128 -13.88 -5.04 3.91
CA ALA A 128 -13.15 -4.23 4.89
C ALA A 128 -13.42 -4.66 6.33
N HIS A 129 -14.67 -5.00 6.66
CA HIS A 129 -15.04 -5.51 7.99
C HIS A 129 -14.49 -6.92 8.25
N ASP A 130 -14.49 -7.82 7.24
CA ASP A 130 -13.93 -9.16 7.43
C ASP A 130 -12.42 -9.11 7.72
N VAL A 131 -11.69 -8.21 7.05
CA VAL A 131 -10.26 -7.97 7.30
C VAL A 131 -10.05 -7.26 8.64
N ASP A 132 -10.90 -6.30 8.99
CA ASP A 132 -10.85 -5.63 10.30
C ASP A 132 -11.08 -6.62 11.46
N ASP A 133 -12.06 -7.50 11.35
CA ASP A 133 -12.35 -8.50 12.39
C ASP A 133 -11.15 -9.42 12.65
N ARG A 134 -10.38 -9.76 11.61
CA ARG A 134 -9.20 -10.63 11.70
C ARG A 134 -7.93 -9.93 12.17
N TYR A 135 -7.68 -8.70 11.69
CA TYR A 135 -6.41 -8.01 11.88
C TYR A 135 -6.51 -6.75 12.74
N HIS A 136 -7.71 -6.42 13.22
CA HIS A 136 -8.01 -5.28 14.08
C HIS A 136 -7.51 -3.94 13.51
N VAL A 137 -7.72 -3.74 12.21
CA VAL A 137 -7.31 -2.54 11.47
C VAL A 137 -7.90 -1.28 12.10
N SER A 138 -9.15 -1.31 12.55
CA SER A 138 -9.84 -0.21 13.21
C SER A 138 -9.23 0.22 14.54
N LYS A 139 -8.33 -0.58 15.13
CA LYS A 139 -7.56 -0.18 16.32
C LYS A 139 -6.26 0.54 15.98
N PHE A 140 -5.89 0.60 14.71
CA PHE A 140 -4.64 1.22 14.27
C PHE A 140 -4.71 2.75 14.35
N ALA A 141 -3.84 3.34 15.17
CA ALA A 141 -3.71 4.77 15.34
C ALA A 141 -2.43 5.27 14.66
N GLY A 142 -2.57 5.71 13.42
CA GLY A 142 -1.47 6.15 12.57
C GLY A 142 -1.48 7.63 12.25
N THR A 143 -0.75 7.95 11.20
CA THR A 143 -0.67 9.30 10.61
C THR A 143 -1.48 9.39 9.32
N HIS A 144 -1.37 8.35 8.50
CA HIS A 144 -2.01 8.25 7.22
C HIS A 144 -2.04 6.79 6.76
N GLY A 145 -2.78 6.53 5.69
CA GLY A 145 -2.78 5.22 5.07
C GLY A 145 -3.58 5.18 3.77
N LEU A 146 -3.44 4.05 3.10
CA LEU A 146 -4.14 3.73 1.85
C LEU A 146 -5.01 2.50 2.05
N GLY A 147 -6.09 2.43 1.28
CA GLY A 147 -7.03 1.32 1.27
C GLY A 147 -7.41 0.94 -0.15
N HIS A 148 -7.70 -0.35 -0.37
CA HIS A 148 -8.20 -0.82 -1.65
C HIS A 148 -9.19 -1.95 -1.48
N VAL A 149 -10.26 -1.92 -2.29
CA VAL A 149 -11.24 -3.01 -2.45
C VAL A 149 -11.17 -3.53 -3.88
N ARG A 150 -10.95 -4.84 -4.05
CA ARG A 150 -10.68 -5.46 -5.36
C ARG A 150 -11.89 -6.25 -5.86
N LEU A 151 -12.15 -6.14 -7.16
CA LEU A 151 -13.03 -7.05 -7.91
C LEU A 151 -12.18 -7.87 -8.86
N ALA A 152 -12.08 -9.17 -8.62
CA ALA A 152 -11.40 -10.11 -9.48
C ALA A 152 -12.32 -10.49 -10.65
N THR A 153 -12.06 -9.95 -11.84
CA THR A 153 -12.89 -10.23 -13.03
C THR A 153 -12.40 -11.44 -13.82
N GLU A 154 -11.08 -11.72 -13.81
CA GLU A 154 -10.45 -12.75 -14.65
C GLU A 154 -9.36 -13.57 -13.93
N SER A 155 -9.08 -13.26 -12.66
CA SER A 155 -7.98 -13.86 -11.90
C SER A 155 -8.49 -14.53 -10.64
N ASP A 156 -7.72 -15.48 -10.09
CA ASP A 156 -8.00 -16.02 -8.77
C ASP A 156 -8.09 -14.92 -7.69
N VAL A 157 -8.99 -15.12 -6.74
CA VAL A 157 -9.07 -14.30 -5.52
C VAL A 157 -7.95 -14.74 -4.58
N LYS A 158 -6.82 -14.05 -4.67
CA LYS A 158 -5.60 -14.32 -3.89
C LYS A 158 -5.14 -13.03 -3.22
N PRO A 159 -4.90 -13.02 -1.90
CA PRO A 159 -4.37 -11.84 -1.18
C PRO A 159 -3.07 -11.30 -1.77
N GLU A 160 -2.22 -12.17 -2.33
CA GLU A 160 -0.95 -11.79 -2.96
C GLU A 160 -1.16 -10.86 -4.17
N ALA A 161 -2.26 -11.06 -4.91
CA ALA A 161 -2.62 -10.27 -6.07
C ALA A 161 -3.45 -9.01 -5.70
N SER A 162 -3.76 -8.84 -4.42
CA SER A 162 -4.55 -7.72 -3.92
C SER A 162 -3.66 -6.56 -3.51
N HIS A 163 -4.18 -5.35 -3.72
CA HIS A 163 -3.57 -4.13 -3.21
C HIS A 163 -3.71 -4.04 -1.67
N PRO A 164 -2.91 -3.18 -1.03
CA PRO A 164 -1.82 -2.38 -1.57
C PRO A 164 -0.59 -3.19 -2.02
N PHE A 165 0.23 -2.59 -2.88
CA PHE A 165 1.54 -3.10 -3.28
C PHE A 165 2.64 -2.23 -2.69
N TRP A 166 3.66 -2.89 -2.13
CA TRP A 166 4.86 -2.26 -1.60
C TRP A 166 5.98 -2.28 -2.66
N ALA A 167 6.89 -1.31 -2.59
CA ALA A 167 8.05 -1.24 -3.47
C ALA A 167 9.15 -2.21 -3.02
N THR A 168 9.13 -3.43 -3.56
CA THR A 168 10.14 -4.46 -3.30
C THR A 168 11.57 -3.91 -3.47
N GLY A 169 12.39 -3.98 -2.42
CA GLY A 169 13.74 -3.37 -2.40
C GLY A 169 13.87 -2.09 -1.56
N PHE A 170 12.77 -1.46 -1.18
CA PHE A 170 12.74 -0.15 -0.52
C PHE A 170 11.88 -0.17 0.73
N SER A 171 12.06 0.76 1.67
CA SER A 171 11.13 0.87 2.80
C SER A 171 10.01 1.86 2.49
N ASP A 172 8.85 1.63 3.09
CA ASP A 172 7.82 2.67 3.30
C ASP A 172 7.18 3.26 2.05
N VAL A 173 7.36 2.69 0.86
CA VAL A 173 6.62 3.11 -0.35
C VAL A 173 5.54 2.07 -0.66
N ALA A 174 4.28 2.48 -0.59
CA ALA A 174 3.14 1.63 -0.96
C ALA A 174 2.16 2.37 -1.86
N ILE A 175 1.48 1.63 -2.74
CA ILE A 175 0.52 2.19 -3.70
C ILE A 175 -0.79 1.41 -3.72
N VAL A 176 -1.88 2.12 -4.02
CA VAL A 176 -3.16 1.55 -4.44
C VAL A 176 -3.52 2.11 -5.81
N HIS A 177 -3.91 1.25 -6.73
CA HIS A 177 -4.07 1.61 -8.15
C HIS A 177 -5.41 1.10 -8.67
N ASN A 178 -6.12 1.99 -9.37
CA ASN A 178 -7.30 1.65 -10.15
C ASN A 178 -7.00 1.97 -11.60
N GLY A 179 -6.95 0.97 -12.46
CA GLY A 179 -6.52 1.17 -13.82
C GLY A 179 -5.80 -0.01 -14.41
N GLN A 180 -5.13 0.25 -15.51
CA GLN A 180 -4.20 -0.64 -16.15
C GLN A 180 -3.10 0.16 -16.83
N ILE A 181 -1.85 -0.25 -16.63
CA ILE A 181 -0.67 0.27 -17.32
C ILE A 181 -0.38 -0.60 -18.55
N THR A 182 -0.63 -0.07 -19.74
CA THR A 182 -0.53 -0.80 -21.00
C THR A 182 0.92 -1.01 -21.46
N ASN A 183 1.85 -0.15 -21.03
CA ASN A 183 3.28 -0.30 -21.32
C ASN A 183 4.08 -1.00 -20.19
N TYR A 184 3.40 -1.72 -19.29
CA TYR A 184 3.97 -2.41 -18.12
C TYR A 184 5.27 -3.18 -18.41
N TRP A 185 5.23 -4.13 -19.34
CA TRP A 185 6.37 -5.02 -19.63
C TRP A 185 7.63 -4.28 -20.09
N LYS A 186 7.44 -3.18 -20.83
CA LYS A 186 8.55 -2.33 -21.29
C LYS A 186 9.19 -1.60 -20.11
N MET A 187 8.37 -1.08 -19.20
CA MET A 187 8.84 -0.35 -18.03
C MET A 187 9.48 -1.28 -16.99
N ARG A 188 8.86 -2.43 -16.72
CA ARG A 188 9.42 -3.49 -15.87
C ARG A 188 10.80 -3.91 -16.32
N ARG A 189 10.97 -4.23 -17.62
CA ARG A 189 12.28 -4.63 -18.18
C ARG A 189 13.38 -3.57 -18.00
N ARG A 190 13.04 -2.28 -18.03
CA ARG A 190 14.01 -1.19 -17.80
C ARG A 190 14.48 -1.15 -16.34
N LEU A 191 13.61 -1.47 -15.39
CA LEU A 191 13.95 -1.54 -13.98
C LEU A 191 14.71 -2.83 -13.65
N GLU A 192 14.33 -3.97 -14.25
CA GLU A 192 15.08 -5.23 -14.12
C GLU A 192 16.51 -5.13 -14.67
N GLN A 193 16.74 -4.34 -15.73
CA GLN A 193 18.09 -4.01 -16.22
C GLN A 193 18.94 -3.21 -15.23
N ARG A 194 18.33 -2.70 -14.16
CA ARG A 194 18.97 -1.96 -13.07
C ARG A 194 18.92 -2.76 -11.76
N ASP A 195 18.77 -4.09 -11.87
CA ASP A 195 18.78 -5.07 -10.78
C ASP A 195 17.57 -5.00 -9.82
N PHE A 196 16.49 -4.30 -10.19
CA PHE A 196 15.24 -4.36 -9.42
C PHE A 196 14.50 -5.67 -9.65
N GLN A 197 13.94 -6.22 -8.57
CA GLN A 197 13.15 -7.45 -8.60
C GLN A 197 11.66 -7.15 -8.41
N PHE A 198 10.83 -7.98 -9.05
CA PHE A 198 9.38 -7.95 -8.96
C PHE A 198 8.87 -9.31 -8.52
N THR A 199 7.86 -9.31 -7.67
CA THR A 199 7.29 -10.50 -7.03
C THR A 199 5.98 -10.92 -7.68
N THR A 200 5.37 -10.03 -8.45
CA THR A 200 4.09 -10.23 -9.11
C THR A 200 4.12 -9.75 -10.55
N ASP A 201 3.17 -10.25 -11.35
CA ASP A 201 2.91 -9.73 -12.70
C ASP A 201 1.88 -8.58 -12.69
N ASN A 202 1.63 -7.99 -11.51
CA ASN A 202 0.70 -6.88 -11.37
C ASN A 202 1.41 -5.57 -11.75
N ASP A 203 0.76 -4.77 -12.58
CA ASP A 203 1.27 -3.47 -13.02
C ASP A 203 1.41 -2.45 -11.87
N SER A 204 0.73 -2.70 -10.78
CA SER A 204 0.76 -1.85 -9.60
C SER A 204 2.09 -1.93 -8.86
N GLU A 205 2.75 -3.09 -8.85
CA GLU A 205 4.09 -3.23 -8.26
C GLU A 205 5.13 -2.39 -9.04
N LEU A 206 4.96 -2.27 -10.37
CA LEU A 206 5.78 -1.39 -11.19
C LEU A 206 5.70 0.06 -10.73
N ILE A 207 4.50 0.56 -10.42
CA ILE A 207 4.32 1.94 -9.95
C ILE A 207 5.08 2.16 -8.64
N ALA A 208 4.97 1.23 -7.70
CA ALA A 208 5.64 1.32 -6.40
C ALA A 208 7.17 1.36 -6.57
N VAL A 209 7.75 0.41 -7.31
CA VAL A 209 9.21 0.35 -7.55
C VAL A 209 9.70 1.55 -8.36
N TYR A 210 8.96 1.99 -9.37
CA TYR A 210 9.30 3.18 -10.16
C TYR A 210 9.40 4.44 -9.27
N LEU A 211 8.41 4.66 -8.42
CA LEU A 211 8.39 5.82 -7.53
C LEU A 211 9.51 5.73 -6.49
N ALA A 212 9.68 4.58 -5.85
CA ALA A 212 10.73 4.37 -4.85
C ALA A 212 12.14 4.57 -5.42
N ASP A 213 12.38 4.11 -6.65
CA ASP A 213 13.63 4.34 -7.37
C ASP A 213 13.90 5.83 -7.63
N LYS A 214 12.88 6.59 -8.05
CA LYS A 214 13.01 8.05 -8.24
C LYS A 214 13.33 8.76 -6.92
N LEU A 215 12.64 8.38 -5.83
CA LEU A 215 12.89 8.93 -4.50
C LEU A 215 14.31 8.62 -4.02
N ALA A 216 14.81 7.41 -4.25
CA ALA A 216 16.18 7.01 -3.91
C ALA A 216 17.26 7.79 -4.69
N GLN A 217 16.92 8.34 -5.85
CA GLN A 217 17.76 9.25 -6.63
C GLN A 217 17.64 10.72 -6.18
N GLY A 218 16.89 11.01 -5.11
CA GLY A 218 16.68 12.36 -4.58
C GLY A 218 15.62 13.17 -5.32
N VAL A 219 14.79 12.54 -6.16
CA VAL A 219 13.66 13.22 -6.81
C VAL A 219 12.53 13.35 -5.80
N ALA A 220 11.95 14.56 -5.65
CA ALA A 220 10.80 14.76 -4.78
C ALA A 220 9.56 13.98 -5.28
N LEU A 221 8.72 13.49 -4.36
CA LEU A 221 7.56 12.65 -4.70
C LEU A 221 6.64 13.32 -5.73
N LYS A 222 6.33 14.61 -5.56
CA LYS A 222 5.51 15.38 -6.50
C LYS A 222 6.08 15.37 -7.93
N GLN A 223 7.41 15.46 -8.07
CA GLN A 223 8.07 15.40 -9.37
C GLN A 223 8.12 13.97 -9.93
N ALA A 224 8.27 12.96 -9.06
CA ALA A 224 8.18 11.56 -9.46
C ALA A 224 6.77 11.23 -9.99
N LEU A 225 5.72 11.74 -9.34
CA LEU A 225 4.33 11.60 -9.78
C LEU A 225 4.10 12.28 -11.13
N LYS A 226 4.56 13.53 -11.30
CA LYS A 226 4.54 14.19 -12.62
C LYS A 226 5.13 13.30 -13.71
N THR A 227 6.33 12.78 -13.46
CA THR A 227 7.06 11.99 -14.46
C THR A 227 6.38 10.65 -14.72
N SER A 228 5.73 10.06 -13.70
CA SER A 228 4.97 8.81 -13.87
C SER A 228 3.81 8.95 -14.86
N ILE A 229 3.12 10.10 -14.87
CA ILE A 229 2.04 10.39 -15.83
C ILE A 229 2.58 10.42 -17.27
N ASP A 230 3.78 10.99 -17.46
CA ASP A 230 4.41 11.10 -18.77
C ASP A 230 5.02 9.75 -19.25
N ASP A 231 5.52 8.92 -18.32
CA ASP A 231 6.23 7.66 -18.63
C ASP A 231 5.30 6.43 -18.77
N MET A 232 4.14 6.44 -18.10
CA MET A 232 3.21 5.31 -18.06
C MET A 232 2.07 5.50 -19.05
N ASP A 233 1.86 4.51 -19.92
CA ASP A 233 0.73 4.48 -20.84
C ASP A 233 -0.41 3.69 -20.22
N GLY A 234 -1.66 4.15 -20.38
CA GLY A 234 -2.84 3.43 -19.93
C GLY A 234 -3.94 4.35 -19.39
N THR A 235 -4.89 3.75 -18.69
CA THR A 235 -5.92 4.47 -17.93
C THR A 235 -5.73 4.13 -16.47
N PHE A 236 -5.33 5.08 -15.65
CA PHE A 236 -4.98 4.84 -14.26
C PHE A 236 -5.24 6.06 -13.38
N SER A 237 -5.67 5.75 -12.17
CA SER A 237 -5.66 6.64 -11.03
C SER A 237 -5.06 5.86 -9.88
N PHE A 238 -4.02 6.40 -9.24
CA PHE A 238 -3.40 5.73 -8.11
C PHE A 238 -3.11 6.70 -6.96
N LEU A 239 -3.06 6.15 -5.76
CA LEU A 239 -2.53 6.81 -4.58
C LEU A 239 -1.20 6.16 -4.21
N VAL A 240 -0.27 6.97 -3.72
CA VAL A 240 1.01 6.56 -3.17
C VAL A 240 1.14 7.11 -1.77
N SER A 241 1.87 6.37 -0.95
CA SER A 241 2.19 6.74 0.42
C SER A 241 3.67 6.45 0.65
N THR A 242 4.32 7.36 1.36
CA THR A 242 5.71 7.24 1.84
C THR A 242 5.72 7.29 3.37
N SER A 243 6.88 7.37 4.02
CA SER A 243 6.95 7.51 5.49
C SER A 243 6.18 8.73 6.05
N ASP A 244 6.01 9.77 5.25
CA ASP A 244 5.59 11.11 5.67
C ASP A 244 4.75 11.87 4.63
N GLU A 245 4.60 11.36 3.41
CA GLU A 245 3.76 11.94 2.36
C GLU A 245 2.71 10.98 1.81
N ILE A 246 1.53 11.50 1.48
CA ILE A 246 0.54 10.86 0.60
C ILE A 246 0.47 11.65 -0.70
N GLY A 247 0.24 10.98 -1.82
CA GLY A 247 0.03 11.64 -3.10
C GLY A 247 -0.92 10.88 -4.01
N TYR A 248 -1.36 11.56 -5.05
CA TYR A 248 -2.14 10.95 -6.13
C TYR A 248 -1.56 11.31 -7.50
N ALA A 249 -1.85 10.47 -8.49
CA ALA A 249 -1.69 10.80 -9.89
C ALA A 249 -2.89 10.28 -10.69
N LYS A 250 -3.32 11.07 -11.67
CA LYS A 250 -4.41 10.76 -12.59
C LYS A 250 -3.90 10.84 -14.03
N ASP A 251 -4.20 9.82 -14.82
CA ASP A 251 -3.84 9.78 -16.23
C ASP A 251 -4.54 10.90 -17.05
N HIS A 252 -4.06 11.15 -18.26
CA HIS A 252 -4.59 12.22 -19.13
C HIS A 252 -6.00 11.96 -19.68
N LEU A 253 -6.46 10.72 -19.74
CA LEU A 253 -7.83 10.36 -20.12
C LEU A 253 -8.78 10.44 -18.92
N ALA A 254 -8.25 10.29 -17.69
CA ALA A 254 -9.02 10.35 -16.45
C ALA A 254 -10.22 9.39 -16.42
N ALA A 255 -10.07 8.21 -17.03
CA ALA A 255 -11.18 7.25 -17.15
C ALA A 255 -11.54 6.58 -15.82
N LYS A 256 -10.67 6.68 -14.80
CA LYS A 256 -10.88 6.11 -13.47
C LYS A 256 -11.23 7.22 -12.47
N PRO A 257 -12.40 7.14 -11.82
CA PRO A 257 -12.88 8.23 -10.97
C PRO A 257 -12.01 8.37 -9.73
N MET A 258 -11.87 9.62 -9.29
CA MET A 258 -11.17 10.00 -8.08
C MET A 258 -11.81 11.27 -7.53
N ILE A 259 -12.24 11.23 -6.28
CA ILE A 259 -12.83 12.36 -5.57
C ILE A 259 -11.94 12.66 -4.36
N MET A 260 -11.72 13.95 -4.11
CA MET A 260 -10.90 14.46 -3.04
C MET A 260 -11.72 15.38 -2.14
N TYR A 261 -11.46 15.30 -0.85
CA TYR A 261 -11.89 16.24 0.16
C TYR A 261 -10.68 16.68 0.97
N GLU A 262 -10.45 17.99 1.02
CA GLU A 262 -9.30 18.58 1.70
C GLU A 262 -9.75 19.69 2.64
N THR A 263 -9.16 19.69 3.83
CA THR A 263 -9.28 20.76 4.83
C THR A 263 -7.89 21.12 5.36
N ASP A 264 -7.83 22.08 6.27
CA ASP A 264 -6.59 22.40 6.99
C ASP A 264 -6.11 21.25 7.90
N GLU A 265 -6.99 20.31 8.25
CA GLU A 265 -6.71 19.23 9.20
C GLU A 265 -6.40 17.89 8.53
N LEU A 266 -6.95 17.63 7.35
CA LEU A 266 -6.78 16.37 6.65
C LEU A 266 -6.95 16.50 5.14
N VAL A 267 -6.43 15.50 4.43
CA VAL A 267 -6.79 15.20 3.05
C VAL A 267 -7.33 13.77 3.01
N ALA A 268 -8.45 13.57 2.30
CA ALA A 268 -9.03 12.26 2.03
C ALA A 268 -9.35 12.14 0.55
N ILE A 269 -8.95 11.03 -0.07
CA ILE A 269 -9.14 10.75 -1.49
C ILE A 269 -9.78 9.38 -1.62
N ALA A 270 -10.77 9.24 -2.48
CA ALA A 270 -11.43 7.96 -2.75
C ALA A 270 -11.89 7.85 -4.20
N SER A 271 -12.26 6.65 -4.65
CA SER A 271 -12.88 6.48 -5.97
C SER A 271 -14.26 7.14 -6.09
N GLU A 272 -15.01 7.24 -4.99
CA GLU A 272 -16.39 7.73 -4.99
C GLU A 272 -16.70 8.56 -3.73
N GLU A 273 -17.58 9.54 -3.87
CA GLU A 273 -17.99 10.43 -2.76
C GLU A 273 -18.66 9.68 -1.60
N VAL A 274 -19.37 8.57 -1.88
CA VAL A 274 -19.98 7.73 -0.85
C VAL A 274 -18.97 7.17 0.15
N SER A 275 -17.71 7.02 -0.25
CA SER A 275 -16.60 6.63 0.64
C SER A 275 -16.23 7.76 1.60
N LEU A 276 -16.10 8.98 1.09
CA LEU A 276 -15.76 10.17 1.89
C LEU A 276 -16.90 10.53 2.87
N ASN A 277 -18.15 10.36 2.45
CA ASN A 277 -19.32 10.60 3.30
C ASN A 277 -19.36 9.71 4.55
N ARG A 278 -18.70 8.53 4.53
CA ARG A 278 -18.62 7.66 5.72
C ARG A 278 -17.81 8.28 6.85
N LEU A 279 -16.87 9.16 6.54
CA LEU A 279 -16.07 9.86 7.54
C LEU A 279 -16.84 10.98 8.26
N PHE A 280 -17.86 11.55 7.59
CA PHE A 280 -18.58 12.73 8.06
C PHE A 280 -20.10 12.55 7.91
N PRO A 281 -20.72 11.58 8.63
CA PRO A 281 -22.12 11.27 8.45
C PRO A 281 -23.01 12.49 8.73
N GLY A 282 -23.90 12.79 7.78
CA GLY A 282 -24.85 13.91 7.88
C GLY A 282 -24.28 15.29 7.54
N GLN A 283 -23.04 15.38 7.05
CA GLN A 283 -22.42 16.63 6.60
C GLN A 283 -22.31 16.67 5.08
N ALA A 284 -22.62 17.82 4.48
CA ALA A 284 -22.32 18.06 3.07
C ALA A 284 -20.82 18.35 2.92
N LEU A 285 -20.13 17.57 2.09
CA LEU A 285 -18.71 17.72 1.85
C LEU A 285 -18.50 18.56 0.59
N ASN A 286 -17.57 19.52 0.66
CA ASN A 286 -17.12 20.24 -0.52
C ASN A 286 -16.07 19.40 -1.25
N THR A 287 -16.53 18.34 -1.91
CA THR A 287 -15.67 17.42 -2.65
C THR A 287 -15.35 17.95 -4.05
N MET A 288 -14.21 17.53 -4.59
CA MET A 288 -13.81 17.85 -5.96
C MET A 288 -13.16 16.65 -6.64
N GLU A 289 -13.37 16.51 -7.94
CA GLU A 289 -12.63 15.56 -8.76
C GLU A 289 -11.35 16.23 -9.30
N PRO A 290 -10.16 15.68 -9.04
CA PRO A 290 -8.94 16.15 -9.68
C PRO A 290 -9.04 16.09 -11.21
N PRO A 291 -8.58 17.14 -11.94
CA PRO A 291 -8.60 17.16 -13.40
C PRO A 291 -7.72 16.07 -14.03
N PRO A 292 -7.91 15.77 -15.33
CA PRO A 292 -7.05 14.84 -16.04
C PRO A 292 -5.58 15.30 -16.09
N GLY A 293 -4.64 14.36 -15.95
CA GLY A 293 -3.20 14.65 -15.98
C GLY A 293 -2.67 15.39 -14.76
N THR A 294 -3.44 15.48 -13.66
CA THR A 294 -2.99 16.13 -12.43
C THR A 294 -2.43 15.14 -11.43
N TYR A 295 -1.63 15.69 -10.53
CA TYR A 295 -0.97 15.00 -9.44
C TYR A 295 -0.78 16.01 -8.32
N ASP A 296 -0.80 15.53 -7.09
CA ASP A 296 -0.41 16.34 -5.94
C ASP A 296 0.10 15.48 -4.79
N THR A 297 0.75 16.13 -3.83
CA THR A 297 1.22 15.50 -2.59
C THR A 297 0.89 16.36 -1.38
N TRP A 298 0.73 15.69 -0.25
CA TRP A 298 0.61 16.30 1.07
C TRP A 298 1.60 15.61 1.99
N SER A 299 2.30 16.43 2.77
CA SER A 299 3.27 15.99 3.76
C SER A 299 2.81 16.39 5.16
N ARG A 300 3.38 15.73 6.17
CA ARG A 300 3.30 16.16 7.56
C ARG A 300 4.44 17.10 7.96
#